data_AF-A0A401QBK0-F1
#
_entry.id   AF-A0A401QBK0-F1
#
_cell.length_a   1.000
_cell.length_b   1.000
_cell.length_c   1.000
_cell.angle_alpha   90.00
_cell.angle_beta   90.00
_cell.angle_gamma   90.00
#
_symmetry.space_group_name_H-M   'P 1'
#
loop_
_entity.id
_entity.type
_entity.pdbx_description
1 polymer ?
#
loop_
_entity_poly.entity_id
_entity_poly.type
_entity_poly.pdbx_seq_one_letter_code
_entity_poly.pdbx_strand_id
1 'polypeptide(L)' 'DIYDQVSTSIEKLGLHCECQGGGRINHNSAEKKITVYGYSMTPSLH' A
#
# COMPACT_ATOMS: atom_id res chain seq x y z
N ASP A 1 5.81 -0.10 8.00
CA ASP A 1 5.57 -1.21 7.08
C ASP A 1 4.09 -1.53 7.05
N ILE A 2 3.33 -0.98 6.10
CA ILE A 2 1.87 -1.22 6.00
C ILE A 2 1.61 -2.63 5.48
N TYR A 3 2.49 -3.09 4.59
CA TYR A 3 2.40 -4.41 4.00
C TYR A 3 2.52 -5.51 5.06
N ASP A 4 3.56 -5.48 5.90
CA ASP A 4 3.79 -6.47 6.97
C ASP A 4 2.59 -6.67 7.93
N GLN A 5 1.93 -5.56 8.32
CA GLN A 5 0.78 -5.61 9.21
C GLN A 5 -0.46 -6.22 8.53
N VAL A 6 -0.66 -5.87 7.25
CA VAL A 6 -1.82 -6.32 6.48
C VAL A 6 -1.62 -7.77 6.03
N SER A 7 -0.42 -8.14 5.58
CA SER A 7 -0.09 -9.50 5.16
C SER A 7 -0.27 -10.49 6.30
N THR A 8 0.22 -10.17 7.50
CA THR A 8 0.03 -11.01 8.69
C THR A 8 -1.46 -11.24 9.00
N SER A 9 -2.31 -10.25 8.76
CA SER A 9 -3.76 -10.36 8.99
C SER A 9 -4.45 -11.20 7.90
N ILE A 10 -3.98 -11.10 6.66
CA ILE A 10 -4.49 -11.87 5.51
C ILE A 10 -4.04 -13.34 5.59
N GLU A 11 -2.80 -13.59 6.01
CA GLU A 11 -2.26 -14.94 6.20
C GLU A 11 -3.00 -15.72 7.31
N LYS A 12 -3.44 -15.03 8.37
CA LYS A 12 -4.29 -15.62 9.42
C LYS A 12 -5.66 -16.09 8.89
N LEU A 13 -6.11 -15.55 7.76
CA LEU A 13 -7.32 -15.98 7.07
C LEU A 13 -7.06 -17.12 6.06
N GLY A 14 -5.80 -17.60 5.97
CA GLY A 14 -5.40 -18.63 5.01
C GLY A 14 -5.25 -18.12 3.58
N LEU A 15 -5.13 -16.80 3.40
CA LEU A 15 -5.01 -16.14 2.09
C LEU A 15 -3.59 -15.60 1.90
N HIS A 16 -3.14 -15.52 0.65
CA HIS A 16 -1.88 -14.87 0.28
C HIS A 16 -2.17 -13.53 -0.38
N CYS A 17 -1.42 -12.49 -0.02
CA CYS A 17 -1.47 -11.19 -0.69
C CYS A 17 -0.10 -10.84 -1.26
N GLU A 18 -0.09 -10.20 -2.42
CA GLU A 18 1.12 -9.71 -3.08
C GLU A 18 1.02 -8.19 -3.26
N CYS A 19 2.07 -7.46 -2.87
CA CYS A 19 2.16 -6.02 -3.10
C CYS A 19 2.47 -5.74 -4.58
N GLN A 20 1.46 -5.36 -5.37
CA GLN A 20 1.63 -4.99 -6.79
C GLN A 20 2.37 -3.65 -6.99
N GLY A 21 2.61 -2.90 -5.92
CA GLY A 21 3.22 -1.58 -5.95
C GLY A 21 2.70 -0.70 -4.82
N GLY A 22 3.21 0.52 -4.76
CA GLY A 22 2.74 1.52 -3.80
C GLY A 22 3.11 2.93 -4.21
N GLY A 23 2.79 3.90 -3.37
CA GLY A 23 3.01 5.32 -3.65
C GLY A 23 2.64 6.15 -2.43
N ARG A 24 2.40 7.44 -2.66
CA ARG A 24 2.00 8.40 -1.63
C ARG A 24 0.60 8.88 -1.90
N ILE A 25 -0.17 9.06 -0.83
CA ILE A 25 -1.51 9.63 -0.88
C ILE A 25 -1.46 10.94 -0.12
N ASN A 26 -1.80 12.05 -0.78
CA ASN A 26 -2.05 13.34 -0.13
C ASN A 26 -3.55 13.57 -0.09
N HIS A 27 -4.11 13.65 1.12
CA HIS A 27 -5.52 13.93 1.33
C HIS A 27 -5.69 15.37 1.83
N ASN A 28 -6.18 16.25 0.96
CA ASN A 28 -6.63 17.57 1.35
C ASN A 28 -8.16 17.57 1.54
N SER A 29 -8.60 17.44 2.79
CA SER A 29 -10.02 17.41 3.13
C SER A 29 -10.73 18.75 2.87
N ALA A 30 -10.04 19.88 3.04
CA ALA A 30 -10.60 21.21 2.80
C ALA A 30 -10.97 21.42 1.33
N GLU A 31 -10.15 20.91 0.42
CA GLU A 31 -10.40 20.93 -1.02
C GLU A 31 -11.20 19.70 -1.51
N LYS A 32 -11.60 18.79 -0.59
CA LYS A 32 -12.22 17.50 -0.90
C LYS A 32 -11.45 16.70 -1.96
N LYS A 33 -10.13 16.77 -1.92
CA LYS A 33 -9.23 16.22 -2.95
C LYS A 33 -8.27 15.21 -2.36
N ILE A 34 -8.18 14.04 -2.99
CA ILE A 34 -7.18 13.03 -2.69
C ILE A 34 -6.30 12.89 -3.93
N THR A 35 -5.01 13.15 -3.78
CA THR A 35 -4.02 12.99 -4.84
C THR A 35 -3.16 11.77 -4.52
N VAL A 36 -3.13 10.80 -5.44
CA VAL A 36 -2.25 9.63 -5.35
C VAL A 36 -1.10 9.83 -6.33
N TYR A 37 0.15 9.77 -5.85
CA TYR A 37 1.34 10.07 -6.64
C TYR A 37 2.59 9.37 -6.11
N GLY A 38 3.63 9.31 -6.94
CA GLY A 38 4.88 8.62 -6.63
C GLY A 38 4.75 7.09 -6.75
N TYR A 39 5.89 6.41 -6.62
CA TYR A 39 5.98 4.95 -6.65
C TYR A 39 6.75 4.47 -5.40
N SER A 40 6.44 3.28 -4.90
CA SER A 40 7.17 2.65 -3.81
C SER A 40 8.58 2.25 -4.27
N MET A 41 9.59 2.61 -3.48
CA MET A 41 11.00 2.29 -3.74
C MET A 41 11.40 0.86 -3.38
N THR A 42 10.47 0.02 -2.91
CA THR A 42 10.75 -1.42 -2.72
C THR A 42 10.85 -2.05 -4.11
N PRO A 43 12.07 -2.42 -4.57
CA PRO A 43 12.20 -3.05 -5.86
C PRO A 43 11.44 -4.37 -5.78
N SER A 44 10.59 -4.61 -6.78
CA SER A 44 10.14 -5.94 -7.12
C SER A 44 11.40 -6.79 -7.28
N LEU A 45 11.70 -7.63 -6.27
CA LEU A 45 12.67 -8.71 -6.38
C LEU A 45 12.21 -9.53 -7.60
N HIS A 46 12.95 -9.39 -8.70
CA HIS A 46 12.98 -10.39 -9.75
C HIS A 46 13.99 -11.46 -9.33
#